data_AF-A0A3D0P9Z1-F1
#
_entry.id   AF-A0A3D0P9Z1-F1
#
_cell.length_a   1.000
_cell.length_b   1.000
_cell.length_c   1.000
_cell.angle_alpha   90.00
_cell.angle_beta   90.00
_cell.angle_gamma   90.00
#
_symmetry.space_group_name_H-M   'P 1'
#
loop_
_entity.id
_entity.type
_entity.pdbx_description
1 polymer ?
#
loop_
_entity_poly.entity_id
_entity_poly.type
_entity_poly.pdbx_seq_one_letter_code
_entity_poly.pdbx_strand_id
1 'polypeptide(L)'
;MAVEAPGVGAGTWAWGNRFLWGYEPQRDDPVIEATVAAAVAAGVRFFDSADSYGTGAYAGRSERLLGQAIAALPPDQRHGLTVATKLAPFPWRWGRRG
;
A
#
# COMPACT_ATOMS: atom_id res chain seq x y z
N MET A 1 18.91 7.06 -17.14
CA MET A 1 18.05 6.12 -17.90
C MET A 1 16.63 6.37 -17.43
N ALA A 2 15.70 6.66 -18.34
CA ALA A 2 14.29 6.85 -17.96
C ALA A 2 13.74 5.50 -17.47
N VAL A 3 13.14 5.49 -16.28
CA VAL A 3 12.36 4.33 -15.82
C VAL A 3 11.18 4.23 -16.78
N GLU A 4 11.09 3.13 -17.51
CA GLU A 4 9.94 2.84 -18.35
C GLU A 4 8.70 2.79 -17.44
N ALA A 5 7.71 3.64 -17.72
CA ALA A 5 6.50 3.69 -16.92
C ALA A 5 5.76 2.35 -17.08
N PRO A 6 5.39 1.68 -15.98
CA PRO A 6 4.71 0.41 -16.09
C PRO A 6 3.34 0.61 -16.75
N GLY A 7 3.01 -0.24 -17.71
CA GLY A 7 1.70 -0.21 -18.38
C GLY A 7 0.53 -0.47 -17.43
N VAL A 8 0.78 -1.08 -16.26
CA VAL A 8 -0.18 -1.34 -15.19
C VAL A 8 0.50 -1.22 -13.82
N GLY A 9 -0.18 -0.56 -12.87
CA GLY A 9 0.21 -0.49 -11.46
C GLY A 9 -0.92 -0.96 -10.53
N ALA A 10 -0.62 -1.16 -9.25
CA ALA A 10 -1.58 -1.61 -8.25
C ALA A 10 -1.92 -0.49 -7.25
N GLY A 11 -3.20 -0.11 -7.19
CA GLY A 11 -3.71 0.83 -6.19
C GLY A 11 -4.15 0.12 -4.92
N THR A 12 -3.84 0.72 -3.76
CA THR A 12 -4.01 0.06 -2.44
C THR A 12 -5.09 0.70 -1.56
N TRP A 13 -6.02 1.47 -2.15
CA TRP A 13 -7.03 2.24 -1.41
C TRP A 13 -8.01 1.38 -0.59
N ALA A 14 -8.33 0.18 -1.07
CA ALA A 14 -9.20 -0.75 -0.36
C ALA A 14 -8.57 -1.29 0.94
N TRP A 15 -7.24 -1.28 1.05
CA TRP A 15 -6.53 -1.92 2.14
C TRP A 15 -6.59 -1.06 3.40
N GLY A 16 -7.12 -1.61 4.49
CA GLY A 16 -7.34 -0.85 5.72
C GLY A 16 -8.61 -0.01 5.74
N ASN A 17 -9.42 -0.01 4.67
CA ASN A 17 -10.62 0.81 4.60
C ASN A 17 -11.87 0.01 4.99
N ARG A 18 -12.27 0.14 6.26
CA ARG A 18 -13.45 -0.54 6.82
C ARG A 18 -14.77 0.00 6.28
N PHE A 19 -14.86 1.31 6.04
CA PHE A 19 -16.12 1.97 5.71
C PHE A 19 -16.65 1.58 4.33
N LEU A 20 -15.78 1.56 3.32
CA LEU A 20 -16.17 1.28 1.93
C LEU A 20 -16.01 -0.19 1.54
N TRP A 21 -15.04 -0.92 2.11
CA TRP A 21 -14.72 -2.30 1.72
C TRP A 21 -14.92 -3.32 2.85
N GLY A 22 -15.40 -2.89 4.01
CA GLY A 22 -15.65 -3.81 5.13
C GLY A 22 -14.38 -4.47 5.66
N TYR A 23 -13.22 -3.82 5.51
CA TYR A 23 -11.92 -4.33 5.92
C TYR A 23 -11.92 -4.87 7.37
N GLU A 24 -11.43 -6.09 7.54
CA GLU A 24 -11.28 -6.79 8.81
C GLU A 24 -9.88 -7.44 8.85
N PRO A 25 -8.99 -7.07 9.80
CA PRO A 25 -7.58 -7.48 9.78
C PRO A 25 -7.36 -8.99 9.67
N GLN A 26 -8.09 -9.80 10.44
CA GLN A 26 -7.91 -11.24 10.49
C GLN A 26 -8.29 -11.93 9.17
N ARG A 27 -9.20 -11.33 8.41
CA ARG A 27 -9.65 -11.85 7.12
C ARG A 27 -8.75 -11.35 5.99
N ASP A 28 -8.43 -10.06 6.00
CA ASP A 28 -7.91 -9.39 4.81
C ASP A 28 -6.39 -9.24 4.77
N ASP A 29 -5.71 -9.14 5.93
CA ASP A 29 -4.24 -9.05 5.98
C ASP A 29 -3.53 -10.19 5.20
N PRO A 30 -3.83 -11.48 5.45
CA PRO A 30 -3.15 -12.56 4.74
C PRO A 30 -3.47 -12.56 3.24
N VAL A 31 -4.68 -12.14 2.86
CA VAL A 31 -5.09 -12.03 1.45
C VAL A 31 -4.35 -10.90 0.75
N ILE A 32 -4.19 -9.76 1.42
CA ILE A 32 -3.45 -8.60 0.90
C ILE A 32 -1.98 -8.94 0.71
N GLU A 33 -1.35 -9.62 1.68
CA GLU A 33 0.04 -10.09 1.56
C GLU A 33 0.22 -11.03 0.35
N ALA A 34 -0.65 -12.03 0.22
CA ALA A 34 -0.65 -12.94 -0.92
C ALA A 34 -0.91 -12.22 -2.26
N THR A 35 -1.76 -11.19 -2.26
CA THR A 35 -2.06 -10.37 -3.44
C THR A 35 -0.84 -9.57 -3.90
N VAL A 36 -0.09 -8.98 -2.98
CA VAL A 36 1.16 -8.27 -3.31
C VAL A 36 2.18 -9.25 -3.92
N ALA A 37 2.37 -10.41 -3.30
CA ALA A 37 3.28 -11.43 -3.82
C ALA A 37 2.88 -11.90 -5.23
N ALA A 38 1.59 -12.17 -5.45
CA ALA A 38 1.07 -12.56 -6.76
C ALA A 38 1.22 -11.44 -7.81
N ALA A 39 0.96 -10.18 -7.44
CA ALA A 39 1.12 -9.04 -8.33
C ALA A 39 2.58 -8.84 -8.75
N VAL A 40 3.52 -8.94 -7.81
CA VAL A 40 4.96 -8.85 -8.09
C VAL A 40 5.42 -10.00 -8.97
N ALA A 41 4.97 -11.24 -8.68
CA ALA A 41 5.25 -12.41 -9.52
C ALA A 41 4.69 -12.26 -10.96
N ALA A 42 3.56 -11.57 -11.12
CA ALA A 42 2.97 -11.23 -12.41
C ALA A 42 3.63 -10.02 -13.11
N GLY A 43 4.66 -9.42 -12.51
CA GLY A 43 5.44 -8.34 -13.10
C GLY A 43 4.97 -6.93 -12.73
N VAL A 44 4.01 -6.75 -11.83
CA VAL A 44 3.63 -5.42 -11.32
C VAL A 44 4.81 -4.84 -10.53
N ARG A 45 5.27 -3.65 -10.91
CA ARG A 45 6.39 -2.97 -10.25
C ARG A 45 6.04 -1.62 -9.63
N PHE A 46 4.83 -1.13 -9.80
CA PHE A 46 4.40 0.15 -9.24
C PHE A 46 3.18 -0.04 -8.35
N PHE A 47 3.30 0.42 -7.11
CA PHE A 47 2.24 0.39 -6.11
C PHE A 47 1.93 1.82 -5.64
N ASP A 48 0.65 2.15 -5.61
CA ASP A 48 0.13 3.43 -5.16
C ASP A 48 -0.56 3.29 -3.81
N SER A 49 -0.21 4.15 -2.85
CA SER A 49 -0.79 4.22 -1.51
C SER A 49 -1.03 5.67 -1.06
N ALA A 50 -1.51 5.83 0.17
CA ALA A 50 -1.64 7.11 0.88
C ALA A 50 -1.85 6.87 2.38
N ASP A 51 -1.44 7.84 3.21
CA ASP A 51 -1.68 7.82 4.65
C ASP A 51 -3.18 7.77 5.02
N SER A 52 -4.00 8.35 4.15
CA SER A 52 -5.46 8.42 4.24
C SER A 52 -6.18 7.17 3.73
N TYR A 53 -5.46 6.18 3.18
CA TYR A 53 -6.04 4.90 2.79
C TYR A 53 -6.20 4.03 4.05
N GLY A 54 -7.42 4.08 4.57
CA GLY A 54 -7.78 3.66 5.92
C GLY A 54 -8.04 4.88 6.82
N THR A 55 -9.11 4.83 7.62
CA THR A 55 -9.53 5.94 8.48
C THR A 55 -9.73 5.49 9.92
N GLY A 56 -9.79 6.45 10.84
CA GLY A 56 -9.98 6.18 12.27
C GLY A 56 -8.87 5.28 12.83
N ALA A 57 -9.24 4.15 13.43
CA ALA A 57 -8.31 3.17 13.99
C ALA A 57 -7.33 2.58 12.95
N TYR A 58 -7.63 2.70 11.65
CA TYR A 58 -6.82 2.19 10.55
C TYR A 58 -6.13 3.29 9.74
N ALA A 59 -5.91 4.48 10.31
CA ALA A 59 -5.09 5.51 9.67
C ALA A 59 -3.68 4.97 9.33
N GLY A 60 -3.22 5.19 8.09
CA GLY A 60 -1.96 4.68 7.55
C GLY A 60 -1.90 3.15 7.39
N ARG A 61 -3.03 2.45 7.48
CA ARG A 61 -3.05 0.98 7.44
C ARG A 61 -2.63 0.43 6.08
N SER A 62 -3.04 1.07 4.99
CA SER A 62 -2.63 0.67 3.64
C SER A 62 -1.10 0.64 3.49
N GLU A 63 -0.41 1.72 3.90
CA GLU A 63 1.06 1.81 3.84
C GLU A 63 1.75 0.75 4.69
N ARG A 64 1.24 0.49 5.90
CA ARG A 64 1.77 -0.57 6.78
C ARG A 64 1.63 -1.95 6.15
N LEU A 65 0.47 -2.26 5.59
CA LEU A 65 0.21 -3.55 4.94
C LEU A 65 1.10 -3.75 3.70
N LEU A 66 1.19 -2.73 2.84
CA LEU A 66 2.07 -2.78 1.67
C LEU A 66 3.54 -2.95 2.08
N GLY A 67 4.00 -2.22 3.09
CA GLY A 67 5.38 -2.32 3.60
C GLY A 67 5.68 -3.71 4.18
N GLN A 68 4.76 -4.28 4.95
CA GLN A 68 4.89 -5.65 5.49
C GLN A 68 4.96 -6.69 4.37
N ALA A 69 4.06 -6.59 3.39
CA ALA A 69 4.02 -7.52 2.27
C ALA A 69 5.30 -7.44 1.41
N ILE A 70 5.77 -6.24 1.08
CA ILE A 70 7.05 -6.05 0.36
C ILE A 70 8.23 -6.60 1.17
N ALA A 71 8.24 -6.40 2.49
CA ALA A 71 9.29 -6.91 3.37
C ALA A 71 9.29 -8.44 3.51
N ALA A 72 8.19 -9.12 3.18
CA ALA A 72 8.08 -10.58 3.16
C ALA A 72 8.57 -11.20 1.83
N LEU A 73 8.67 -10.44 0.74
CA LEU A 73 9.09 -10.95 -0.58
C LEU A 73 10.55 -11.45 -0.57
N PRO A 74 10.96 -12.35 -1.47
CA PRO A 74 12.36 -12.64 -1.72
C PRO A 74 13.18 -11.37 -2.09
N PRO A 75 14.44 -11.22 -1.64
CA PRO A 75 15.23 -9.99 -1.87
C PRO A 75 15.36 -9.57 -3.34
N ASP A 76 15.46 -10.54 -4.25
CA ASP A 76 15.53 -10.35 -5.70
C ASP A 76 14.23 -9.77 -6.28
N GLN A 77 13.08 -10.08 -5.68
CA GLN A 77 11.77 -9.57 -6.11
C GLN A 77 11.45 -8.17 -5.57
N ARG A 78 12.12 -7.74 -4.50
CA ARG A 78 11.95 -6.38 -3.94
C ARG A 78 12.62 -5.32 -4.81
N HIS A 79 13.67 -5.69 -5.54
CA HIS A 79 14.42 -4.75 -6.36
C HIS A 79 13.59 -4.23 -7.54
N GLY A 80 13.65 -2.91 -7.74
CA GLY A 80 12.94 -2.23 -8.82
C GLY A 80 11.45 -1.99 -8.55
N LEU A 81 10.95 -2.30 -7.35
CA LEU A 81 9.61 -1.85 -6.94
C LEU A 81 9.61 -0.34 -6.70
N THR A 82 8.61 0.33 -7.25
CA THR A 82 8.33 1.75 -7.02
C THR A 82 7.07 1.85 -6.15
N VAL A 83 7.19 2.51 -5.01
CA VAL A 83 6.06 2.81 -4.13
C VAL A 83 5.81 4.32 -4.17
N ALA A 84 4.64 4.71 -4.64
CA ALA A 84 4.14 6.07 -4.55
C ALA A 84 3.19 6.19 -3.35
N THR A 85 3.40 7.20 -2.50
CA THR A 85 2.45 7.52 -1.43
C THR A 85 2.10 9.00 -1.43
N LYS A 86 1.03 9.35 -0.73
CA LYS A 86 0.44 10.69 -0.65
C LYS A 86 0.16 11.01 0.80
N LEU A 87 0.36 12.27 1.17
CA LEU A 87 0.05 12.81 2.49
C LEU A 87 -1.20 13.68 2.40
N ALA A 88 -2.28 13.27 3.07
CA ALA A 88 -3.51 14.04 3.10
C ALA A 88 -3.38 15.25 4.05
N PRO A 89 -3.73 16.47 3.59
CA PRO A 89 -3.68 17.69 4.40
C PRO A 89 -4.89 17.75 5.35
N PHE A 90 -4.92 16.90 6.37
CA PHE A 90 -6.01 16.90 7.33
C PHE A 90 -6.03 18.19 8.18
N PRO A 91 -7.22 18.78 8.45
CA PRO A 91 -7.34 20.04 9.17
C PRO A 91 -6.72 20.04 10.57
N TRP A 92 -6.57 18.88 11.19
CA TRP A 92 -6.02 18.72 12.54
C TRP A 92 -4.50 18.46 12.57
N ARG A 93 -3.81 18.42 11.42
CA ARG A 93 -2.34 18.26 11.35
C ARG A 93 -1.64 19.60 11.63
N TRP A 94 -1.49 19.97 12.90
CA TRP A 94 -0.95 21.27 13.33
C TRP A 94 0.52 21.13 13.76
N GLY A 95 1.40 21.93 13.16
CA GLY A 95 2.84 21.92 13.47
C GLY A 95 3.59 20.71 12.89
N ARG A 96 4.88 20.57 13.26
CA ARG A 96 5.81 19.61 12.62
C ARG A 96 5.54 18.13 12.91
N ARG A 97 4.64 17.82 13.84
CA ARG A 97 4.34 16.44 14.26
C ARG A 97 2.99 15.93 13.74
N GLY A 98 2.20 16.79 13.10
CA GLY A 98 0.78 16.55 12.93
C GLY A 98 0.03 16.80 14.23
#